data_AF-A0A1E2SHE2-F1
#
_entry.id   AF-A0A1E2SHE2-F1
#
_cell.length_a   1.000
_cell.length_b   1.000
_cell.length_c   1.000
_cell.angle_alpha   90.00
_cell.angle_beta   90.00
_cell.angle_gamma   90.00
#
_symmetry.space_group_name_H-M   'P 1'
#
loop_
_entity.id
_entity.type
_entity.pdbx_description
1 polymer ?
#
loop_
_entity_poly.entity_id
_entity_poly.type
_entity_poly.pdbx_seq_one_letter_code
_entity_poly.pdbx_strand_id
1 'polypeptide(L)'
;MRLSRKFSRLLLAGITTITLVAGTAGAAHADESYTTSGDFSWQSTSVKRLANCAASEWFNSGKSGGQIADCNNADSTSYWDGVHLAGADHLDMRGERVDYRSDQSCPAKHGFQYVKCYYVGGKSRGNIVMTVSIVSYGYGGLTARFSWYYL
;
A
#
# COMPACT_ATOMS: atom_id res chain seq x y z
N MET A 1 62.51 36.28 -0.54
CA MET A 1 62.65 34.86 -0.95
C MET A 1 61.28 34.31 -1.33
N ARG A 2 61.27 33.25 -2.14
CA ARG A 2 60.21 32.74 -3.02
C ARG A 2 58.94 32.17 -2.34
N LEU A 3 57.85 32.30 -3.10
CA LEU A 3 56.58 31.55 -3.19
C LEU A 3 56.37 30.20 -2.44
N SER A 4 55.11 30.04 -2.00
CA SER A 4 54.22 28.86 -2.17
C SER A 4 53.96 27.96 -0.95
N ARG A 5 52.67 27.83 -0.58
CA ARG A 5 51.84 26.60 -0.64
C ARG A 5 50.43 26.91 -0.07
N LYS A 6 49.37 26.89 -0.91
CA LYS A 6 48.36 25.80 -1.06
C LYS A 6 47.47 25.64 0.20
N PHE A 7 46.17 25.97 0.21
CA PHE A 7 44.98 25.39 -0.46
C PHE A 7 44.05 24.77 0.60
N SER A 8 42.73 24.82 0.35
CA SER A 8 41.61 24.08 1.00
C SER A 8 41.00 24.74 2.24
N ARG A 9 39.86 25.44 2.15
CA ARG A 9 38.45 25.00 1.98
C ARG A 9 37.93 24.09 3.10
N LEU A 10 36.67 24.35 3.48
CA LEU A 10 35.74 23.62 4.39
C LEU A 10 35.66 24.28 5.78
N LEU A 11 34.49 24.60 6.35
CA LEU A 11 33.11 24.25 6.05
C LEU A 11 32.19 25.26 6.75
N LEU A 12 31.29 25.90 5.99
CA LEU A 12 30.10 26.55 6.55
C LEU A 12 29.12 25.46 6.98
N ALA A 13 28.77 25.41 8.26
CA ALA A 13 27.58 24.70 8.72
C ALA A 13 26.49 25.76 8.96
N GLY A 14 25.77 26.10 7.90
CA GLY A 14 24.55 26.91 8.00
C GLY A 14 23.41 26.07 8.55
N ILE A 15 22.83 26.51 9.67
CA ILE A 15 21.63 25.93 10.25
C ILE A 15 20.46 26.31 9.34
N THR A 16 19.99 25.37 8.52
CA THR A 16 18.71 25.52 7.81
C THR A 16 17.59 25.01 8.71
N THR A 17 16.89 25.94 9.36
CA THR A 17 15.60 25.69 10.00
C THR A 17 14.57 25.33 8.94
N ILE A 18 14.12 24.07 8.91
CA ILE A 18 12.97 23.65 8.10
C ILE A 18 11.70 24.07 8.86
N THR A 19 11.06 25.14 8.41
CA THR A 19 9.69 25.46 8.78
C THR A 19 8.75 24.43 8.15
N LEU A 20 8.19 23.52 8.96
CA LEU A 20 7.07 22.68 8.53
C LEU A 20 5.86 23.58 8.26
N VAL A 21 5.41 23.59 7.01
CA VAL A 21 4.13 24.17 6.62
C VAL A 21 3.03 23.30 7.21
N ALA A 22 2.31 23.82 8.20
CA ALA A 22 1.09 23.24 8.73
C ALA A 22 -0.01 23.31 7.66
N GLY A 23 -0.09 22.28 6.82
CA GLY A 23 -1.25 22.02 5.99
C GLY A 23 -2.35 21.44 6.86
N THR A 24 -3.45 22.17 7.01
CA THR A 24 -4.69 21.67 7.59
C THR A 24 -5.25 20.52 6.74
N ALA A 25 -5.09 19.29 7.17
CA ALA A 25 -5.79 18.14 6.61
C ALA A 25 -6.11 17.14 7.72
N GLY A 26 -7.39 17.06 8.09
CA GLY A 26 -8.02 15.94 8.78
C GLY A 26 -7.52 15.66 10.21
N ALA A 27 -8.41 15.84 11.19
CA ALA A 27 -8.23 15.24 12.50
C ALA A 27 -7.95 13.74 12.34
N ALA A 28 -6.87 13.31 12.98
CA ALA A 28 -6.37 11.96 13.02
C ALA A 28 -7.41 11.00 13.61
N HIS A 29 -7.66 9.88 12.93
CA HIS A 29 -8.22 8.70 13.56
C HIS A 29 -7.05 7.94 14.21
N ALA A 30 -6.88 8.07 15.52
CA ALA A 30 -6.08 7.17 16.36
C ALA A 30 -7.09 6.58 17.35
N ASP A 31 -7.42 5.29 17.30
CA ASP A 31 -6.61 4.19 17.84
C ASP A 31 -6.89 2.88 17.09
N GLU A 32 -6.59 2.86 15.79
CA GLU A 32 -6.63 1.65 14.96
C GLU A 32 -5.30 1.58 14.21
N SER A 33 -4.57 0.48 14.36
CA SER A 33 -3.22 0.37 13.82
C SER A 33 -3.28 -0.10 12.37
N TYR A 34 -3.39 0.88 11.47
CA TYR A 34 -3.29 0.67 10.02
C TYR A 34 -1.84 0.85 9.57
N THR A 35 -1.14 -0.26 9.35
CA THR A 35 0.27 -0.23 8.94
C THR A 35 0.40 -0.60 7.47
N THR A 36 1.27 0.12 6.76
CA THR A 36 1.60 -0.18 5.37
C THR A 36 3.11 -0.31 5.22
N SER A 37 3.57 -1.40 4.61
CA SER A 37 5.01 -1.67 4.39
C SER A 37 5.30 -2.34 3.04
N GLY A 38 6.53 -2.22 2.54
CA GLY A 38 6.94 -2.77 1.24
C GLY A 38 6.78 -1.78 0.07
N ASP A 39 6.65 -2.30 -1.15
CA ASP A 39 6.61 -1.48 -2.37
C ASP A 39 5.20 -0.97 -2.68
N PHE A 40 5.02 0.34 -2.50
CA PHE A 40 3.85 1.13 -2.91
C PHE A 40 4.24 2.28 -3.85
N SER A 41 5.31 2.14 -4.65
CA SER A 41 5.86 3.23 -5.46
C SER A 41 4.87 3.83 -6.47
N TRP A 42 3.65 3.31 -6.58
CA TRP A 42 2.58 3.77 -7.45
C TRP A 42 1.23 3.88 -6.74
N GLN A 43 0.43 4.90 -7.12
CA GLN A 43 -0.94 5.23 -6.66
C GLN A 43 -1.32 4.59 -5.32
N SER A 44 -0.52 4.90 -4.30
CA SER A 44 -0.55 4.11 -3.06
C SER A 44 -1.95 4.08 -2.46
N THR A 45 -2.70 5.18 -2.58
CA THR A 45 -4.06 5.31 -2.05
C THR A 45 -5.07 4.39 -2.73
N SER A 46 -5.19 4.39 -4.06
CA SER A 46 -6.19 3.57 -4.77
C SER A 46 -5.99 2.08 -4.50
N VAL A 47 -4.75 1.60 -4.64
CA VAL A 47 -4.39 0.19 -4.40
C VAL A 47 -4.61 -0.20 -2.95
N LYS A 48 -4.20 0.65 -1.99
CA LYS A 48 -4.45 0.42 -0.56
C LYS A 48 -5.94 0.26 -0.28
N ARG A 49 -6.77 1.16 -0.80
CA ARG A 49 -8.22 1.13 -0.58
C ARG A 49 -8.88 -0.11 -1.18
N LEU A 50 -8.52 -0.47 -2.42
CA LEU A 50 -9.01 -1.69 -3.06
C LEU A 50 -8.59 -2.94 -2.27
N ALA A 51 -7.34 -3.00 -1.82
CA ALA A 51 -6.81 -4.12 -1.03
C ALA A 51 -7.48 -4.21 0.34
N ASN A 52 -7.64 -3.09 1.04
CA ASN A 52 -8.32 -3.00 2.32
C ASN A 52 -9.76 -3.49 2.23
N CYS A 53 -10.51 -3.03 1.22
CA CYS A 53 -11.88 -3.50 0.98
C CYS A 53 -11.93 -5.02 0.79
N ALA A 54 -11.09 -5.56 -0.10
CA ALA A 54 -11.07 -7.00 -0.34
C ALA A 54 -10.72 -7.79 0.94
N ALA A 55 -9.69 -7.34 1.66
CA ALA A 55 -9.23 -7.99 2.89
C ALA A 55 -10.30 -7.95 3.99
N SER A 56 -11.02 -6.84 4.11
CA SER A 56 -12.12 -6.66 5.06
C SER A 56 -13.33 -7.51 4.72
N GLU A 57 -13.74 -7.60 3.45
CA GLU A 57 -14.82 -8.49 3.01
C GLU A 57 -14.50 -9.97 3.29
N TRP A 58 -13.24 -10.35 3.09
CA TRP A 58 -12.79 -11.69 3.44
C TRP A 58 -12.82 -11.93 4.95
N PHE A 59 -12.31 -10.99 5.76
CA PHE A 59 -12.26 -11.16 7.22
C PHE A 59 -13.66 -11.18 7.84
N ASN A 60 -14.54 -10.27 7.42
CA ASN A 60 -15.86 -10.08 8.02
C ASN A 60 -16.88 -11.12 7.57
N SER A 61 -16.72 -11.68 6.37
CA SER A 61 -17.77 -12.50 5.74
C SER A 61 -17.24 -13.71 4.97
N GLY A 62 -15.93 -13.95 4.96
CA GLY A 62 -15.31 -15.08 4.25
C GLY A 62 -15.37 -15.00 2.72
N LYS A 63 -15.79 -13.87 2.14
CA LYS A 63 -15.95 -13.73 0.69
C LYS A 63 -14.59 -13.71 -0.02
N SER A 64 -14.54 -14.25 -1.23
CA SER A 64 -13.34 -14.18 -2.08
C SER A 64 -13.68 -14.20 -3.58
N GLY A 65 -12.72 -13.82 -4.41
CA GLY A 65 -12.80 -13.79 -5.86
C GLY A 65 -13.96 -12.94 -6.35
N GLY A 66 -14.83 -13.56 -7.17
CA GLY A 66 -16.01 -12.90 -7.74
C GLY A 66 -17.11 -12.57 -6.74
N GLN A 67 -17.08 -13.12 -5.53
CA GLN A 67 -18.07 -12.81 -4.48
C GLN A 67 -17.89 -11.39 -3.92
N ILE A 68 -16.70 -10.81 -4.06
CA ILE A 68 -16.39 -9.45 -3.63
C ILE A 68 -16.71 -8.51 -4.81
N ALA A 69 -17.97 -8.15 -5.01
CA ALA A 69 -18.37 -7.22 -6.08
C ALA A 69 -18.24 -5.74 -5.65
N ASP A 70 -18.52 -5.46 -4.37
CA ASP A 70 -18.68 -4.10 -3.85
C ASP A 70 -17.35 -3.32 -3.76
N CYS A 71 -16.21 -4.02 -3.77
CA CYS A 71 -14.90 -3.41 -3.69
C CYS A 71 -14.35 -2.85 -5.02
N ASN A 72 -15.08 -2.95 -6.13
CA ASN A 72 -14.56 -2.49 -7.43
C ASN A 72 -14.41 -0.96 -7.52
N ASN A 73 -15.14 -0.20 -6.70
CA ASN A 73 -15.10 1.27 -6.67
C ASN A 73 -14.39 1.83 -5.42
N ALA A 74 -13.74 0.96 -4.63
CA ALA A 74 -13.12 1.33 -3.37
C ALA A 74 -11.93 2.30 -3.53
N ASP A 75 -11.29 2.31 -4.71
CA ASP A 75 -10.20 3.22 -5.04
C ASP A 75 -10.53 4.71 -4.84
N SER A 76 -11.78 5.08 -5.09
CA SER A 76 -12.24 6.48 -5.10
C SER A 76 -12.74 7.01 -3.75
N THR A 77 -12.96 6.15 -2.76
CA THR A 77 -13.57 6.53 -1.48
C THR A 77 -12.57 6.48 -0.33
N SER A 78 -12.44 7.61 0.39
CA SER A 78 -11.58 7.72 1.58
C SER A 78 -12.08 6.91 2.78
N TYR A 79 -13.26 6.30 2.67
CA TYR A 79 -13.75 5.35 3.67
C TYR A 79 -12.66 4.31 3.97
N TRP A 80 -12.01 3.73 2.95
CA TRP A 80 -11.01 2.66 3.09
C TRP A 80 -9.59 3.10 3.47
N ASP A 81 -9.42 4.32 3.99
CA ASP A 81 -8.11 4.78 4.48
C ASP A 81 -7.84 4.37 5.95
N GLY A 82 -8.78 3.67 6.61
CA GLY A 82 -8.69 3.16 7.99
C GLY A 82 -8.94 1.65 8.13
N VAL A 83 -9.13 1.14 9.35
CA VAL A 83 -9.41 -0.29 9.58
C VAL A 83 -10.91 -0.55 9.46
N HIS A 84 -11.30 -1.65 8.79
CA HIS A 84 -12.72 -2.04 8.59
C HIS A 84 -12.99 -3.52 8.93
N LEU A 85 -12.27 -4.02 9.93
CA LEU A 85 -12.37 -5.41 10.37
C LEU A 85 -13.35 -5.52 11.54
N ALA A 86 -14.31 -6.43 11.46
CA ALA A 86 -15.28 -6.67 12.50
C ALA A 86 -14.61 -7.44 13.66
N GLY A 87 -14.30 -6.73 14.75
CA GLY A 87 -13.70 -7.33 15.94
C GLY A 87 -12.17 -7.42 15.92
N ALA A 88 -11.50 -6.61 15.09
CA ALA A 88 -10.06 -6.43 15.13
C ALA A 88 -9.66 -4.99 14.77
N ASP A 89 -8.70 -4.44 15.50
CA ASP A 89 -8.34 -3.00 15.40
C ASP A 89 -6.99 -2.78 14.69
N HIS A 90 -6.46 -3.84 14.06
CA HIS A 90 -5.15 -3.83 13.40
C HIS A 90 -5.23 -4.41 11.99
N LEU A 91 -4.74 -3.66 11.01
CA LEU A 91 -4.58 -4.10 9.63
C LEU A 91 -3.16 -3.75 9.15
N ASP A 92 -2.37 -4.78 8.87
CA ASP A 92 -1.05 -4.65 8.25
C ASP A 92 -1.15 -5.00 6.77
N MET A 93 -0.79 -4.07 5.89
CA MET A 93 -0.77 -4.29 4.45
C MET A 93 0.65 -4.26 3.90
N ARG A 94 1.02 -5.33 3.20
CA ARG A 94 2.35 -5.53 2.65
C ARG A 94 2.33 -5.52 1.14
N GLY A 95 3.01 -4.54 0.56
CA GLY A 95 3.15 -4.39 -0.88
C GLY A 95 4.40 -5.04 -1.43
N GLU A 96 4.26 -5.72 -2.56
CA GLU A 96 5.38 -6.28 -3.28
C GLU A 96 5.17 -6.11 -4.79
N ARG A 97 6.11 -5.43 -5.43
CA ARG A 97 6.20 -5.48 -6.87
C ARG A 97 6.88 -6.78 -7.29
N VAL A 98 6.24 -7.50 -8.21
CA VAL A 98 6.77 -8.73 -8.80
C VAL A 98 7.10 -8.52 -10.28
N ASP A 99 7.81 -9.48 -10.86
CA ASP A 99 8.15 -9.45 -12.28
C ASP A 99 6.91 -9.55 -13.16
N TYR A 100 6.95 -8.83 -14.29
CA TYR A 100 5.91 -8.85 -15.29
C TYR A 100 5.69 -10.26 -15.85
N ARG A 101 4.42 -10.59 -16.12
CA ARG A 101 4.04 -11.79 -16.87
C ARG A 101 3.32 -11.42 -18.16
N SER A 102 3.79 -11.97 -19.28
CA SER A 102 3.23 -11.73 -20.61
C SER A 102 1.82 -12.30 -20.83
N ASP A 103 1.35 -13.16 -19.93
CA ASP A 103 0.02 -13.79 -19.97
C ASP A 103 -1.10 -12.90 -19.42
N GLN A 104 -0.80 -11.66 -19.00
CA GLN A 104 -1.74 -10.72 -18.40
C GLN A 104 -2.60 -11.34 -17.30
N SER A 105 -2.00 -12.19 -16.48
CA SER A 105 -2.65 -12.93 -15.40
C SER A 105 -2.41 -12.30 -14.03
N CYS A 106 -3.23 -12.65 -13.05
CA CYS A 106 -3.06 -12.16 -11.68
C CYS A 106 -1.68 -12.58 -11.13
N PRO A 107 -0.96 -11.68 -10.44
CA PRO A 107 0.27 -12.01 -9.72
C PRO A 107 0.08 -13.24 -8.82
N ALA A 108 1.19 -13.92 -8.49
CA ALA A 108 1.16 -15.08 -7.62
C ALA A 108 0.54 -14.74 -6.24
N LYS A 109 -0.12 -15.73 -5.64
CA LYS A 109 -0.65 -15.64 -4.27
C LYS A 109 0.51 -15.79 -3.28
N HIS A 110 0.53 -14.93 -2.27
CA HIS A 110 1.47 -15.04 -1.15
C HIS A 110 0.68 -15.09 0.16
N GLY A 111 0.80 -16.18 0.91
CA GLY A 111 0.05 -16.43 2.14
C GLY A 111 -0.86 -17.66 2.05
N PHE A 112 -1.71 -17.85 3.05
CA PHE A 112 -2.55 -19.05 3.13
C PHE A 112 -3.87 -18.90 2.35
N GLN A 113 -4.34 -17.67 2.10
CA GLN A 113 -5.63 -17.45 1.43
C GLN A 113 -5.53 -16.43 0.29
N TYR A 114 -6.07 -16.78 -0.88
CA TYR A 114 -6.26 -15.83 -1.98
C TYR A 114 -7.57 -15.09 -1.73
N VAL A 115 -7.55 -13.77 -1.88
CA VAL A 115 -8.73 -12.94 -1.69
C VAL A 115 -9.28 -12.50 -3.02
N LYS A 116 -8.55 -11.71 -3.79
CA LYS A 116 -9.05 -11.15 -5.04
C LYS A 116 -7.93 -10.65 -5.94
N CYS A 117 -8.19 -10.67 -7.24
CA CYS A 117 -7.37 -10.06 -8.25
C CYS A 117 -8.07 -8.84 -8.84
N TYR A 118 -7.29 -7.78 -9.08
CA TYR A 118 -7.77 -6.53 -9.66
C TYR A 118 -6.94 -6.17 -10.88
N TYR A 119 -7.62 -5.71 -11.93
CA TYR A 119 -7.04 -5.03 -13.08
C TYR A 119 -7.32 -3.53 -12.93
N VAL A 120 -6.45 -2.82 -12.24
CA VAL A 120 -6.66 -1.40 -11.90
C VAL A 120 -6.50 -0.55 -13.15
N GLY A 121 -7.57 0.13 -13.57
CA GLY A 121 -7.64 0.83 -14.85
C GLY A 121 -7.99 -0.06 -16.06
N GLY A 122 -8.29 -1.35 -15.83
CA GLY A 122 -8.65 -2.32 -16.87
C GLY A 122 -7.48 -3.15 -17.41
N LYS A 123 -7.78 -4.12 -18.28
CA LYS A 123 -6.81 -5.09 -18.81
C LYS A 123 -6.09 -4.58 -20.06
N SER A 124 -5.25 -3.55 -19.88
CA SER A 124 -4.47 -2.90 -20.95
C SER A 124 -3.03 -2.65 -20.52
N ARG A 125 -2.08 -2.60 -21.48
CA ARG A 125 -0.67 -2.31 -21.17
C ARG A 125 -0.50 -0.99 -20.42
N GLY A 126 0.40 -0.98 -19.44
CA GLY A 126 0.65 0.16 -18.55
C GLY A 126 -0.31 0.26 -17.35
N ASN A 127 -1.38 -0.54 -17.32
CA ASN A 127 -2.24 -0.67 -16.15
C ASN A 127 -1.69 -1.69 -15.15
N ILE A 128 -2.19 -1.67 -13.92
CA ILE A 128 -1.72 -2.59 -12.88
C ILE A 128 -2.60 -3.84 -12.83
N VAL A 129 -1.95 -5.00 -12.67
CA VAL A 129 -2.62 -6.18 -12.10
C VAL A 129 -2.10 -6.39 -10.69
N MET A 130 -3.02 -6.61 -9.75
CA MET A 130 -2.66 -6.96 -8.38
C MET A 130 -3.45 -8.15 -7.87
N THR A 131 -2.80 -8.93 -7.01
CA THR A 131 -3.41 -10.03 -6.26
C THR A 131 -3.36 -9.71 -4.78
N VAL A 132 -4.52 -9.68 -4.12
CA VAL A 132 -4.67 -9.56 -2.67
C VAL A 132 -4.76 -10.95 -2.06
N SER A 133 -3.96 -11.18 -1.03
CA SER A 133 -3.87 -12.44 -0.29
C SER A 133 -3.79 -12.17 1.21
N ILE A 134 -4.23 -13.13 2.02
CA ILE A 134 -4.08 -13.06 3.49
C ILE A 134 -2.89 -13.92 3.93
N VAL A 135 -2.06 -13.32 4.76
CA VAL A 135 -0.86 -13.94 5.34
C VAL A 135 -1.12 -14.45 6.76
N SER A 136 -1.86 -13.68 7.57
CA SER A 136 -2.25 -14.04 8.94
C SER A 136 -3.53 -13.32 9.35
N TYR A 137 -4.31 -13.92 10.26
CA TYR A 137 -5.53 -13.35 10.83
C TYR A 137 -5.75 -13.85 12.27
N GLY A 138 -6.42 -13.08 13.14
CA GLY A 138 -6.77 -13.47 14.51
C GLY A 138 -7.14 -12.29 15.42
N TYR A 139 -7.32 -12.53 16.74
CA TYR A 139 -7.62 -11.53 17.80
C TYR A 139 -6.46 -10.54 18.09
N GLY A 140 -5.81 -10.08 17.04
CA GLY A 140 -4.76 -9.06 17.02
C GLY A 140 -4.59 -8.43 15.64
N GLY A 141 -5.51 -8.69 14.70
CA GLY A 141 -5.53 -8.05 13.39
C GLY A 141 -5.52 -8.99 12.19
N LEU A 142 -5.37 -8.37 11.03
CA LEU A 142 -5.21 -9.01 9.73
C LEU A 142 -3.91 -8.54 9.09
N THR A 143 -3.17 -9.46 8.48
CA THR A 143 -2.08 -9.10 7.58
C THR A 143 -2.45 -9.49 6.16
N ALA A 144 -2.66 -8.48 5.32
CA ALA A 144 -2.89 -8.64 3.90
C ALA A 144 -1.58 -8.39 3.13
N ARG A 145 -1.30 -9.23 2.14
CA ARG A 145 -0.23 -9.00 1.16
C ARG A 145 -0.85 -8.77 -0.19
N PHE A 146 -0.37 -7.74 -0.89
CA PHE A 146 -0.73 -7.51 -2.27
C PHE A 146 0.52 -7.53 -3.13
N SER A 147 0.52 -8.43 -4.12
CA SER A 147 1.59 -8.54 -5.10
C SER A 147 1.10 -7.92 -6.40
N TRP A 148 1.94 -7.15 -7.08
CA TRP A 148 1.52 -6.35 -8.25
C TRP A 148 2.60 -6.21 -9.33
N TYR A 149 2.17 -5.97 -10.57
CA TYR A 149 3.04 -5.60 -11.68
C TYR A 149 2.27 -4.74 -12.71
N TYR A 150 2.97 -4.10 -13.65
CA TYR A 150 2.39 -3.38 -14.80
C TYR A 150 2.16 -4.28 -16.02
N LEU A 151 0.95 -4.29 -16.57
CA LEU A 151 0.54 -5.03 -17.79
C LEU A 151 1.34 -4.67 -19.05
#